data_AF-B5GHN3-F1
#
_entry.id   AF-B5GHN3-F1
#
_cell.length_a   1.000
_cell.length_b   1.000
_cell.length_c   1.000
_cell.angle_alpha   90.00
_cell.angle_beta   90.00
_cell.angle_gamma   90.00
#
_symmetry.space_group_name_H-M   'P 1'
#
loop_
_entity.id
_entity.type
_entity.pdbx_description
1 polymer ?
#
loop_
_entity_poly.entity_id
_entity_poly.type
_entity_poly.pdbx_seq_one_letter_code
_entity_poly.pdbx_strand_id
1 'polypeptide(L)'
;MILLNHVRSTWSTDGAPSPDGPLLDKAGHSPLPLVTLPGLLRLAPLLGTRLVRASFWRAHEDVLTAGNALYTAYALLLLADRVACSDQLALDARTPRAATLPPPVADGPEGRVEPYVAACRLLEPGPATAPLRRTLYDLMTADWLHIIAREQRGNDRGFFLAAAEAARACKPEGHRAPEGADGVRQKLLEAGSYERYLRLAEFNDRRRHWRSLARKQKRALGAKVRAHRGRAARKAPLDPELAVFTAYWNRGVTCNPGAIAAKLAELAPHIKPVWVSGRARVPLLPPGTRHIVPGTPAYQEAMGRATYLVNNVNFPTGWQKRPGQIHLQTHHGTPLKRMGLDQMPYPAAAHGLDFRQLLRRVDKWDHSLTSNRHSTLMWRHAYPSGYTELEHGYPRNDIYYTAGPDLVRAVRARLGIAPGVRAVLYAPTHRDYESAWRPRVDLARLAERLGPGTVLLVRGHYFYSGGPSELAGLRATRRVLDVSAYEPVEELALAADALVTDYSSIMFDYAHLDRPVVVYADDWEIYQATRGVYFDLLAHPPGAVARTEEELTEILAGEAWRDGDARAARTAFRERFCAFDDGRAAERVVRHVFLGTPAAELPPVVPLAERTPAPTPEEAVSA
;
A
#
# COMPACT_ATOMS: atom_id res chain seq x y z
N MET A 1 26.98 7.61 -33.26
CA MET A 1 26.03 7.18 -32.21
C MET A 1 24.61 7.21 -32.77
N ILE A 2 23.72 6.34 -32.28
CA ILE A 2 22.28 6.41 -32.57
C ILE A 2 21.52 6.78 -31.28
N LEU A 3 20.65 7.76 -31.37
CA LEU A 3 19.73 8.16 -30.30
C LEU A 3 18.36 7.53 -30.57
N LEU A 4 17.86 6.81 -29.58
CA LEU A 4 16.60 6.08 -29.65
C LEU A 4 15.54 6.77 -28.79
N ASN A 5 14.28 6.46 -29.05
CA ASN A 5 13.17 7.00 -28.28
C ASN A 5 12.89 6.13 -27.03
N HIS A 6 12.05 6.64 -26.15
CA HIS A 6 11.60 5.93 -24.97
C HIS A 6 10.13 6.21 -24.68
N VAL A 7 9.54 5.37 -23.84
CA VAL A 7 8.27 5.68 -23.18
C VAL A 7 8.53 5.98 -21.71
N ARG A 8 7.59 6.66 -21.08
CA ARG A 8 7.65 7.00 -19.66
C ARG A 8 6.51 6.33 -18.95
N SER A 9 6.83 5.60 -17.89
CA SER A 9 5.84 4.96 -17.05
C SER A 9 5.94 5.46 -15.63
N THR A 10 4.79 5.61 -14.99
CA THR A 10 4.63 5.98 -13.59
C THR A 10 3.69 4.98 -12.94
N TRP A 11 3.45 5.11 -11.63
CA TRP A 11 2.44 4.30 -10.95
C TRP A 11 1.02 4.41 -11.55
N SER A 12 0.70 5.48 -12.28
CA SER A 12 -0.64 5.74 -12.83
C SER A 12 -0.72 5.72 -14.35
N THR A 13 0.39 5.52 -15.05
CA THR A 13 0.46 5.68 -16.49
C THR A 13 1.52 4.74 -17.01
N ASP A 14 1.15 3.89 -17.95
CA ASP A 14 2.05 2.93 -18.59
C ASP A 14 2.32 3.38 -20.02
N GLY A 15 3.60 3.37 -20.41
CA GLY A 15 4.00 3.60 -21.79
C GLY A 15 3.69 4.99 -22.38
N ALA A 16 3.63 6.06 -21.58
CA ALA A 16 3.34 7.39 -22.12
C ALA A 16 4.46 7.85 -23.07
N PRO A 17 4.13 8.45 -24.23
CA PRO A 17 5.15 8.95 -25.15
C PRO A 17 6.13 9.93 -24.47
N SER A 18 7.40 9.80 -24.86
CA SER A 18 8.44 10.75 -24.46
C SER A 18 8.23 12.12 -25.13
N PRO A 19 8.56 13.24 -24.45
CA PRO A 19 8.61 14.56 -25.08
C PRO A 19 9.75 14.69 -26.10
N ASP A 20 10.66 13.72 -26.15
CA ASP A 20 11.82 13.69 -27.05
C ASP A 20 11.45 13.34 -28.49
N GLY A 21 10.32 12.65 -28.70
CA GLY A 21 9.88 12.14 -30.02
C GLY A 21 9.95 13.20 -31.13
N PRO A 22 9.30 14.37 -30.99
CA PRO A 22 9.35 15.41 -32.01
C PRO A 22 10.75 15.91 -32.36
N LEU A 23 11.68 15.88 -31.39
CA LEU A 23 13.06 16.30 -31.63
C LEU A 23 13.88 15.21 -32.34
N LEU A 24 13.63 13.93 -32.02
CA LEU A 24 14.21 12.79 -32.73
C LEU A 24 13.72 12.74 -34.18
N ASP A 25 12.42 12.93 -34.41
CA ASP A 25 11.81 12.95 -35.74
C ASP A 25 12.39 14.06 -36.62
N LYS A 26 12.58 15.26 -36.04
CA LYS A 26 13.19 16.40 -36.73
C LYS A 26 14.64 16.14 -37.14
N ALA A 27 15.38 15.39 -36.33
CA ALA A 27 16.77 15.06 -36.62
C ALA A 27 16.89 13.98 -37.71
N GLY A 28 15.95 13.03 -37.73
CA GLY A 28 15.88 11.95 -38.70
C GLY A 28 17.00 10.92 -38.58
N HIS A 29 16.98 9.94 -39.48
CA HIS A 29 17.89 8.79 -39.46
C HIS A 29 19.26 9.06 -40.08
N SER A 30 19.42 10.17 -40.80
CA SER A 30 20.67 10.52 -41.47
C SER A 30 21.73 10.96 -40.44
N PRO A 31 22.93 10.37 -40.43
CA PRO A 31 23.98 10.78 -39.50
C PRO A 31 24.40 12.24 -39.75
N LEU A 32 24.44 13.07 -38.71
CA LEU A 32 24.83 14.48 -38.78
C LEU A 32 25.81 14.82 -37.66
N PRO A 33 26.72 15.79 -37.85
CA PRO A 33 27.53 16.31 -36.75
C PRO A 33 26.64 16.94 -35.68
N LEU A 34 26.88 16.68 -34.39
CA LEU A 34 26.02 17.16 -33.30
C LEU A 34 25.85 18.70 -33.31
N VAL A 35 26.89 19.44 -33.72
CA VAL A 35 26.86 20.91 -33.82
C VAL A 35 25.79 21.45 -34.77
N THR A 36 25.36 20.68 -35.78
CA THR A 36 24.31 21.12 -36.72
C THR A 36 22.93 21.10 -36.09
N LEU A 37 22.75 20.34 -35.00
CA LEU A 37 21.51 20.24 -34.25
C LEU A 37 21.80 20.17 -32.74
N PRO A 38 22.32 21.26 -32.14
CA PRO A 38 22.76 21.27 -30.74
C PRO A 38 21.61 21.01 -29.76
N GLY A 39 20.36 21.21 -30.22
CA GLY A 39 19.14 20.89 -29.49
C GLY A 39 19.05 19.43 -29.04
N LEU A 40 19.75 18.48 -29.68
CA LEU A 40 19.81 17.07 -29.24
C LEU A 40 20.40 16.90 -27.84
N LEU A 41 21.15 17.88 -27.32
CA LEU A 41 21.58 17.89 -25.91
C LEU A 41 20.39 18.00 -24.94
N ARG A 42 19.21 18.45 -25.40
CA ARG A 42 18.00 18.61 -24.57
C ARG A 42 17.20 17.33 -24.38
N LEU A 43 17.58 16.24 -25.07
CA LEU A 43 16.97 14.93 -24.90
C LEU A 43 17.19 14.43 -23.47
N ALA A 44 16.29 13.56 -22.99
CA ALA A 44 16.45 12.97 -21.66
C ALA A 44 17.82 12.26 -21.55
N PRO A 45 18.60 12.51 -20.47
CA PRO A 45 19.93 11.95 -20.29
C PRO A 45 19.89 10.47 -19.82
N LEU A 46 19.10 9.65 -20.52
CA LEU A 46 18.93 8.23 -20.24
C LEU A 46 19.98 7.41 -20.99
N LEU A 47 20.83 6.66 -20.28
CA LEU A 47 21.87 5.84 -20.92
C LEU A 47 21.27 4.78 -21.87
N GLY A 48 20.13 4.18 -21.48
CA GLY A 48 19.46 3.15 -22.28
C GLY A 48 18.91 3.61 -23.64
N THR A 49 18.91 4.92 -23.93
CA THR A 49 18.50 5.45 -25.23
C THR A 49 19.68 5.79 -26.16
N ARG A 50 20.91 5.50 -25.75
CA ARG A 50 22.15 5.85 -26.48
C ARG A 50 22.83 4.59 -26.97
N LEU A 51 22.76 4.34 -28.27
CA LEU A 51 23.42 3.21 -28.92
C LEU A 51 24.75 3.65 -29.55
N VAL A 52 25.85 3.08 -29.05
CA VAL A 52 27.19 3.31 -29.57
C VAL A 52 27.83 2.02 -30.07
N ARG A 53 28.81 2.15 -30.97
CA ARG A 53 29.62 1.00 -31.38
C ARG A 53 30.50 0.56 -30.21
N ALA A 54 30.70 -0.74 -30.04
CA ALA A 54 31.57 -1.28 -29.00
C ALA A 54 33.01 -0.73 -29.08
N SER A 55 33.52 -0.51 -30.30
CA SER A 55 34.83 0.12 -30.51
C SER A 55 34.88 1.57 -30.01
N PHE A 56 33.81 2.33 -30.21
CA PHE A 56 33.70 3.69 -29.70
C PHE A 56 33.68 3.72 -28.16
N TRP A 57 32.93 2.82 -27.53
CA TRP A 57 32.91 2.70 -26.07
C TRP A 57 34.31 2.44 -25.53
N ARG A 58 34.99 1.39 -26.04
CA ARG A 58 36.34 1.01 -25.59
C ARG A 58 37.37 2.13 -25.80
N ALA A 59 37.26 2.88 -26.89
CA ALA A 59 38.17 4.00 -27.17
C ALA A 59 38.01 5.18 -26.20
N HIS A 60 36.88 5.29 -25.50
CA HIS A 60 36.56 6.41 -24.60
C HIS A 60 36.20 5.93 -23.18
N GLU A 61 36.51 4.68 -22.84
CA GLU A 61 36.04 4.05 -21.60
C GLU A 61 36.46 4.82 -20.35
N ASP A 62 37.72 5.26 -20.29
CA ASP A 62 38.26 6.06 -19.19
C ASP A 62 37.47 7.36 -18.99
N VAL A 63 37.08 8.02 -20.08
CA VAL A 63 36.29 9.26 -20.03
C VAL A 63 34.84 8.94 -19.67
N LEU A 64 34.24 7.93 -20.28
CA LEU A 64 32.81 7.62 -20.10
C LEU A 64 32.47 7.07 -18.72
N THR A 65 33.44 6.47 -18.02
CA THR A 65 33.28 5.89 -16.68
C THR A 65 33.73 6.82 -15.54
N ALA A 66 34.30 8.00 -15.86
CA ALA A 66 34.84 8.94 -14.87
C ALA A 66 33.77 9.69 -14.04
N GLY A 67 32.48 9.58 -14.38
CA GLY A 67 31.41 10.31 -13.71
C GLY A 67 30.13 9.50 -13.55
N ASN A 68 29.08 10.17 -13.10
CA ASN A 68 27.78 9.53 -12.92
C ASN A 68 27.02 9.39 -14.25
N ALA A 69 25.86 8.71 -14.21
CA ALA A 69 25.05 8.45 -15.40
C ALA A 69 24.64 9.73 -16.18
N LEU A 70 24.44 10.85 -15.48
CA LEU A 70 24.14 12.14 -16.10
C LEU A 70 25.33 12.64 -16.94
N TYR A 71 26.54 12.60 -16.37
CA TYR A 71 27.76 12.95 -17.09
C TYR A 71 27.98 12.02 -18.28
N THR A 72 27.93 10.69 -18.07
CA THR A 72 28.13 9.70 -19.14
C THR A 72 27.13 9.93 -20.29
N ALA A 73 25.88 10.26 -20.00
CA ALA A 73 24.87 10.53 -21.01
C ALA A 73 25.22 11.74 -21.90
N TYR A 74 25.81 12.80 -21.33
CA TYR A 74 26.31 13.95 -22.09
C TYR A 74 27.64 13.66 -22.78
N ALA A 75 28.58 12.99 -22.11
CA ALA A 75 29.88 12.63 -22.69
C ALA A 75 29.73 11.76 -23.95
N LEU A 76 28.83 10.76 -23.93
CA LEU A 76 28.50 9.95 -25.11
C LEU A 76 28.03 10.79 -26.31
N LEU A 77 27.24 11.84 -26.07
CA LEU A 77 26.79 12.77 -27.10
C LEU A 77 27.93 13.65 -27.60
N LEU A 78 28.68 14.26 -26.69
CA LEU A 78 29.70 15.25 -26.99
C LEU A 78 30.94 14.65 -27.70
N LEU A 79 31.29 13.40 -27.37
CA LEU A 79 32.41 12.67 -27.98
C LEU A 79 32.03 12.03 -29.33
N ALA A 80 30.75 11.99 -29.69
CA ALA A 80 30.32 11.35 -30.93
C ALA A 80 30.51 12.29 -32.14
N ASP A 81 31.32 11.86 -33.12
CA ASP A 81 31.54 12.61 -34.36
C ASP A 81 30.25 12.86 -35.15
N ARG A 82 29.39 11.83 -35.21
CA ARG A 82 28.10 11.87 -35.90
C ARG A 82 27.03 11.17 -35.10
N VAL A 83 25.85 11.76 -35.14
CA VAL A 83 24.65 11.31 -34.44
C VAL A 83 23.53 11.09 -35.46
N ALA A 84 22.84 9.97 -35.35
CA ALA A 84 21.59 9.71 -36.04
C ALA A 84 20.49 9.49 -35.00
N CYS A 85 19.24 9.77 -35.35
CA CYS A 85 18.10 9.56 -34.46
C CYS A 85 17.15 8.49 -35.02
N SER A 86 16.43 7.82 -34.13
CA SER A 86 15.34 6.91 -34.48
C SER A 86 14.23 7.03 -33.45
N ASP A 87 12.98 6.97 -33.92
CA ASP A 87 11.78 6.96 -33.10
C ASP A 87 11.52 5.57 -32.46
N GLN A 88 12.33 4.57 -32.80
CA GLN A 88 12.28 3.25 -32.21
C GLN A 88 12.41 3.31 -30.69
N LEU A 89 11.45 2.68 -30.00
CA LEU A 89 11.42 2.62 -28.54
C LEU A 89 12.48 1.65 -28.03
N ALA A 90 13.44 2.15 -27.27
CA ALA A 90 14.53 1.36 -26.68
C ALA A 90 14.40 1.13 -25.18
N LEU A 91 13.60 1.97 -24.50
CA LEU A 91 13.53 2.00 -23.05
C LEU A 91 12.12 2.38 -22.58
N ASP A 92 11.68 1.74 -21.50
CA ASP A 92 10.59 2.21 -20.66
C ASP A 92 11.17 2.88 -19.40
N ALA A 93 11.19 4.21 -19.41
CA ALA A 93 11.70 5.03 -18.32
C ALA A 93 10.69 5.08 -17.17
N ARG A 94 10.79 4.09 -16.29
CA ARG A 94 9.92 3.96 -15.10
C ARG A 94 10.34 4.93 -14.01
N THR A 95 9.44 5.83 -13.63
CA THR A 95 9.62 6.73 -12.49
C THR A 95 8.98 6.12 -11.24
N PRO A 96 9.78 5.62 -10.27
CA PRO A 96 9.25 5.12 -9.01
C PRO A 96 8.64 6.25 -8.19
N ARG A 97 7.77 5.90 -7.23
CA ARG A 97 7.21 6.90 -6.31
C ARG A 97 8.33 7.36 -5.37
N ALA A 98 8.41 8.67 -5.10
CA ALA A 98 9.38 9.18 -4.14
C ALA A 98 9.27 8.52 -2.75
N ALA A 99 8.04 8.15 -2.34
CA ALA A 99 7.80 7.48 -1.06
C ALA A 99 8.27 6.01 -1.01
N THR A 100 8.57 5.37 -2.15
CA THR A 100 9.16 4.01 -2.19
C THR A 100 10.67 4.02 -2.26
N LEU A 101 11.28 5.18 -2.52
CA LEU A 101 12.73 5.30 -2.58
C LEU A 101 13.27 5.44 -1.16
N PRO A 102 14.49 4.91 -0.88
CA PRO A 102 15.19 5.29 0.33
C PRO A 102 15.31 6.82 0.41
N PRO A 103 15.49 7.39 1.62
CA PRO A 103 15.86 8.79 1.74
C PRO A 103 17.01 9.08 0.76
N PRO A 104 16.93 10.15 -0.04
CA PRO A 104 18.00 10.47 -0.95
C PRO A 104 19.30 10.54 -0.15
N VAL A 105 20.31 9.78 -0.57
CA VAL A 105 21.67 10.03 -0.11
C VAL A 105 21.94 11.48 -0.50
N ALA A 106 22.28 12.31 0.48
CA ALA A 106 22.60 13.70 0.21
C ALA A 106 23.90 13.72 -0.58
N ASP A 107 23.81 13.63 -1.92
CA ASP A 107 24.89 14.07 -2.78
C ASP A 107 25.12 15.53 -2.41
N GLY A 108 26.33 15.81 -1.89
CA GLY A 108 26.71 17.17 -1.57
C GLY A 108 26.58 18.06 -2.82
N PRO A 109 26.59 19.40 -2.63
CA PRO A 109 26.57 20.38 -3.72
C PRO A 109 27.39 19.99 -4.96
N GLU A 110 28.58 19.43 -4.74
CA GLU A 110 29.53 19.00 -5.76
C GLU A 110 28.99 17.88 -6.66
N GLY A 111 28.35 16.85 -6.10
CA GLY A 111 27.84 15.70 -6.88
C GLY A 111 26.73 16.08 -7.87
N ARG A 112 26.03 17.19 -7.61
CA ARG A 112 24.95 17.73 -8.46
C ARG A 112 25.46 18.71 -9.53
N VAL A 113 26.62 19.31 -9.29
CA VAL A 113 27.22 20.34 -10.17
C VAL A 113 28.26 19.72 -11.11
N GLU A 114 29.12 18.87 -10.58
CA GLU A 114 30.30 18.33 -11.27
C GLU A 114 29.98 17.62 -12.60
N PRO A 115 28.88 16.84 -12.74
CA PRO A 115 28.57 16.21 -14.03
C PRO A 115 28.45 17.19 -15.20
N TYR A 116 27.87 18.37 -14.96
CA TYR A 116 27.76 19.41 -15.98
C TYR A 116 29.10 20.10 -16.23
N VAL A 117 29.85 20.39 -15.17
CA VAL A 117 31.18 21.02 -15.28
C VAL A 117 32.14 20.13 -16.07
N ALA A 118 32.18 18.84 -15.74
CA ALA A 118 32.97 17.85 -16.46
C ALA A 118 32.54 17.74 -17.93
N ALA A 119 31.23 17.77 -18.22
CA ALA A 119 30.74 17.80 -19.61
C ALA A 119 31.16 19.08 -20.36
N CYS A 120 31.19 20.24 -19.69
CA CYS A 120 31.69 21.48 -20.29
C CYS A 120 33.19 21.41 -20.63
N ARG A 121 33.99 20.70 -19.83
CA ARG A 121 35.44 20.52 -20.08
C ARG A 121 35.72 19.68 -21.33
N LEU A 122 34.76 18.88 -21.82
CA LEU A 122 34.90 18.12 -23.08
C LEU A 122 34.80 18.99 -24.34
N LEU A 123 34.36 20.25 -24.21
CA LEU A 123 34.16 21.15 -25.34
C LEU A 123 35.22 22.25 -25.35
N GLU A 124 36.19 22.16 -26.27
CA GLU A 124 37.18 23.22 -26.46
C GLU A 124 36.53 24.58 -26.80
N PRO A 125 36.95 25.71 -26.21
CA PRO A 125 36.42 27.03 -26.57
C PRO A 125 36.71 27.39 -28.02
N GLY A 126 35.67 27.71 -28.79
CA GLY A 126 35.83 28.22 -30.16
C GLY A 126 34.54 28.25 -30.97
N PRO A 127 34.55 28.84 -32.19
CA PRO A 127 33.37 28.95 -33.04
C PRO A 127 32.71 27.61 -33.37
N ALA A 128 33.51 26.55 -33.51
CA ALA A 128 33.06 25.20 -33.86
C ALA A 128 32.22 24.52 -32.76
N THR A 129 32.47 24.82 -31.49
CA THR A 129 31.73 24.22 -30.35
C THR A 129 30.73 25.20 -29.73
N ALA A 130 30.74 26.47 -30.14
CA ALA A 130 29.94 27.53 -29.54
C ALA A 130 28.43 27.21 -29.46
N PRO A 131 27.77 26.59 -30.48
CA PRO A 131 26.36 26.20 -30.36
C PRO A 131 26.10 25.13 -29.28
N LEU A 132 27.03 24.18 -29.12
CA LEU A 132 26.94 23.11 -28.13
C LEU A 132 27.19 23.65 -26.72
N ARG A 133 28.22 24.48 -26.54
CA ARG A 133 28.53 25.14 -25.26
C ARG A 133 27.36 25.99 -24.77
N ARG A 134 26.71 26.77 -25.67
CA ARG A 134 25.50 27.55 -25.33
C ARG A 134 24.35 26.65 -24.89
N THR A 135 24.08 25.57 -25.62
CA THR A 135 22.94 24.69 -25.31
C THR A 135 23.16 23.92 -24.00
N LEU A 136 24.37 23.42 -23.77
CA LEU A 136 24.73 22.74 -22.52
C LEU A 136 24.64 23.70 -21.32
N TYR A 137 25.09 24.93 -21.48
CA TYR A 137 25.00 25.97 -20.45
C TYR A 137 23.55 26.33 -20.09
N ASP A 138 22.67 26.46 -21.09
CA ASP A 138 21.24 26.71 -20.86
C ASP A 138 20.58 25.54 -20.10
N LEU A 139 20.94 24.30 -20.43
CA LEU A 139 20.42 23.10 -19.77
C LEU A 139 20.86 23.02 -18.32
N MET A 140 22.16 23.17 -18.09
CA MET A 140 22.78 23.18 -16.78
C MET A 140 22.16 24.22 -15.84
N THR A 141 22.04 25.47 -16.30
CA THR A 141 21.48 26.55 -15.48
C THR A 141 19.98 26.36 -15.23
N ALA A 142 19.22 25.88 -16.21
CA ALA A 142 17.80 25.57 -16.03
C ALA A 142 17.58 24.43 -15.02
N ASP A 143 18.38 23.36 -15.08
CA ASP A 143 18.26 22.22 -14.18
C ASP A 143 18.58 22.60 -12.73
N TRP A 144 19.69 23.31 -12.50
CA TRP A 144 20.03 23.80 -11.16
C TRP A 144 18.97 24.74 -10.59
N LEU A 145 18.42 25.65 -11.41
CA LEU A 145 17.32 26.52 -10.98
C LEU A 145 16.05 25.74 -10.66
N HIS A 146 15.79 24.61 -11.34
CA HIS A 146 14.69 23.71 -11.03
C HIS A 146 14.89 22.98 -9.70
N ILE A 147 16.10 22.48 -9.44
CA ILE A 147 16.48 21.85 -8.17
C ILE A 147 16.31 22.84 -7.02
N ILE A 148 16.91 24.04 -7.13
CA ILE A 148 16.81 25.12 -6.12
C ILE A 148 15.35 25.48 -5.84
N ALA A 149 14.50 25.55 -6.87
CA ALA A 149 13.09 25.89 -6.71
C ALA A 149 12.27 24.79 -6.00
N ARG A 150 12.63 23.51 -6.15
CA ARG A 150 11.93 22.38 -5.53
C ARG A 150 12.29 22.18 -4.07
N GLU A 151 13.53 22.47 -3.70
CA GLU A 151 14.07 22.23 -2.36
C GLU A 151 13.83 23.38 -1.35
N GLN A 152 12.88 24.29 -1.64
CA GLN A 152 12.46 25.43 -0.80
C GLN A 152 11.78 25.04 0.55
N ARG A 153 12.27 23.98 1.21
CA ARG A 153 12.05 23.65 2.61
C ARG A 153 13.39 23.34 3.30
N GLY A 154 14.28 24.34 3.33
CA GLY A 154 15.47 24.34 4.19
C GLY A 154 16.81 24.34 3.45
N ASN A 155 17.32 25.56 3.22
CA ASN A 155 18.75 25.92 3.33
C ASN A 155 19.80 25.08 2.58
N ASP A 156 19.77 25.05 1.25
CA ASP A 156 20.93 24.60 0.44
C ASP A 156 21.68 25.78 -0.20
N ARG A 157 22.13 26.70 0.65
CA ARG A 157 23.01 27.81 0.25
C ARG A 157 24.31 27.29 -0.39
N GLY A 158 24.80 26.14 0.06
CA GLY A 158 25.99 25.48 -0.47
C GLY A 158 25.84 25.13 -1.95
N PHE A 159 24.76 24.45 -2.31
CA PHE A 159 24.46 24.14 -3.71
C PHE A 159 24.28 25.38 -4.57
N PHE A 160 23.56 26.40 -4.08
CA PHE A 160 23.39 27.63 -4.85
C PHE A 160 24.74 28.30 -5.19
N LEU A 161 25.66 28.36 -4.22
CA LEU A 161 26.96 28.98 -4.41
C LEU A 161 27.86 28.14 -5.33
N ALA A 162 27.86 26.81 -5.17
CA ALA A 162 28.59 25.90 -6.06
C ALA A 162 28.08 26.00 -7.51
N ALA A 163 26.76 26.00 -7.71
CA ALA A 163 26.12 26.20 -9.00
C ALA A 163 26.44 27.59 -9.59
N ALA A 164 26.50 28.63 -8.76
CA ALA A 164 26.88 29.98 -9.21
C ALA A 164 28.33 30.03 -9.70
N GLU A 165 29.26 29.40 -8.98
CA GLU A 165 30.67 29.31 -9.36
C GLU A 165 30.85 28.54 -10.66
N ALA A 166 30.25 27.35 -10.74
CA ALA A 166 30.27 26.52 -11.94
C ALA A 166 29.61 27.22 -13.14
N ALA A 167 28.50 27.94 -12.94
CA ALA A 167 27.88 28.74 -13.99
C ALA A 167 28.86 29.80 -14.53
N ARG A 168 29.60 30.50 -13.67
CA ARG A 168 30.61 31.47 -14.13
C ARG A 168 31.74 30.80 -14.91
N ALA A 169 32.23 29.66 -14.44
CA ALA A 169 33.31 28.92 -15.09
C ALA A 169 32.92 28.38 -16.47
N CYS A 170 31.68 27.90 -16.62
CA CYS A 170 31.20 27.28 -17.85
C CYS A 170 30.53 28.25 -18.82
N LYS A 171 30.38 29.54 -18.47
CA LYS A 171 29.65 30.52 -19.27
C LYS A 171 30.30 30.74 -20.64
N PRO A 172 29.58 30.52 -21.76
CA PRO A 172 30.09 30.80 -23.09
C PRO A 172 30.24 32.31 -23.34
N GLU A 173 31.25 32.69 -24.12
CA GLU A 173 31.45 34.08 -24.54
C GLU A 173 30.23 34.59 -25.33
N GLY A 174 29.80 35.82 -25.03
CA GLY A 174 28.63 36.43 -25.67
C GLY A 174 27.28 35.78 -25.33
N HIS A 175 27.22 34.86 -24.35
CA HIS A 175 25.96 34.24 -23.93
C HIS A 175 24.96 35.28 -23.40
N ARG A 176 23.72 35.21 -23.89
CA ARG A 176 22.60 36.03 -23.44
C ARG A 176 21.63 35.17 -22.66
N ALA A 177 21.33 35.59 -21.43
CA ALA A 177 20.30 34.96 -20.62
C ALA A 177 18.94 34.98 -21.35
N PRO A 178 18.08 33.97 -21.13
CA PRO A 178 16.75 33.90 -21.73
C PRO A 178 15.90 35.10 -21.29
N GLU A 179 14.86 35.42 -22.05
CA GLU A 179 13.96 36.52 -21.68
C GLU A 179 13.04 36.14 -20.50
N GLY A 180 12.49 37.17 -19.85
CA GLY A 180 11.50 36.98 -18.78
C GLY A 180 12.07 36.52 -17.44
N ALA A 181 11.23 35.84 -16.66
CA ALA A 181 11.54 35.49 -15.27
C ALA A 181 12.73 34.52 -15.15
N ASP A 182 12.94 33.67 -16.15
CA ASP A 182 13.99 32.66 -16.16
C ASP A 182 15.36 33.31 -16.33
N GLY A 183 15.46 34.33 -17.18
CA GLY A 183 16.68 35.14 -17.32
C GLY A 183 17.03 35.93 -16.07
N VAL A 184 16.03 36.45 -15.35
CA VAL A 184 16.26 37.13 -14.06
C VAL A 184 16.82 36.15 -13.04
N ARG A 185 16.24 34.94 -12.94
CA ARG A 185 16.73 33.89 -12.03
C ARG A 185 18.15 33.45 -12.39
N GLN A 186 18.45 33.28 -13.67
CA GLN A 186 19.78 32.93 -14.14
C GLN A 186 20.81 34.01 -13.83
N LYS A 187 20.50 35.29 -14.07
CA LYS A 187 21.40 36.41 -13.72
C LYS A 187 21.69 36.46 -12.21
N LEU A 188 20.70 36.14 -11.38
CA LEU A 188 20.89 36.07 -9.92
C LEU A 188 21.76 34.88 -9.49
N LEU A 189 21.63 33.74 -10.16
CA LEU A 189 22.51 32.58 -9.98
C LEU A 189 23.95 32.92 -10.38
N GLU A 190 24.16 33.46 -11.58
CA GLU A 190 25.48 33.86 -12.08
C GLU A 190 26.17 34.88 -11.15
N ALA A 191 25.39 35.83 -10.62
CA ALA A 191 25.86 36.84 -9.67
C ALA A 191 26.07 36.30 -8.24
N GLY A 192 25.85 35.00 -7.97
CA GLY A 192 25.96 34.42 -6.63
C GLY A 192 25.02 35.05 -5.60
N SER A 193 23.95 35.71 -6.04
CA SER A 193 23.12 36.58 -5.20
C SER A 193 21.97 35.80 -4.52
N TYR A 194 22.32 34.85 -3.65
CA TYR A 194 21.37 33.95 -2.98
C TYR A 194 20.22 34.68 -2.27
N GLU A 195 20.55 35.71 -1.47
CA GLU A 195 19.55 36.49 -0.72
C GLU A 195 18.56 37.26 -1.60
N ARG A 196 18.98 37.67 -2.79
CA ARG A 196 18.10 38.32 -3.77
C ARG A 196 17.24 37.30 -4.49
N TYR A 197 17.81 36.12 -4.76
CA TYR A 197 17.07 34.98 -5.32
C TYR A 197 15.95 34.51 -4.38
N LEU A 198 16.22 34.35 -3.09
CA LEU A 198 15.20 33.95 -2.09
C LEU A 198 14.05 34.97 -2.03
N ARG A 199 14.36 36.27 -1.98
CA ARG A 199 13.33 37.33 -1.98
C ARG A 199 12.45 37.29 -3.23
N LEU A 200 13.03 37.01 -4.40
CA LEU A 200 12.28 36.82 -5.65
C LEU A 200 11.39 35.56 -5.59
N ALA A 201 11.88 34.47 -5.02
CA ALA A 201 11.14 33.23 -4.85
C ALA A 201 9.93 33.40 -3.91
N GLU A 202 10.14 34.05 -2.75
CA GLU A 202 9.08 34.36 -1.78
C GLU A 202 7.99 35.29 -2.34
N PHE A 203 8.37 36.25 -3.19
CA PHE A 203 7.42 37.15 -3.85
C PHE A 203 6.53 36.38 -4.84
N ASN A 204 7.11 35.43 -5.59
CA ASN A 204 6.35 34.56 -6.50
C ASN A 204 5.45 33.56 -5.76
N ASP A 205 5.87 33.06 -4.60
CA ASP A 205 5.05 32.18 -3.77
C ASP A 205 3.90 32.93 -3.09
N ARG A 206 4.11 34.18 -2.66
CA ARG A 206 3.01 35.07 -2.25
C ARG A 206 2.02 35.29 -3.40
N ARG A 207 2.48 35.54 -4.62
CA ARG A 207 1.61 35.70 -5.81
C ARG A 207 0.81 34.42 -6.15
N ARG A 208 1.41 33.23 -5.99
CA ARG A 208 0.71 31.93 -6.13
C ARG A 208 -0.30 31.69 -5.00
N HIS A 209 0.05 32.07 -3.77
CA HIS A 209 -0.83 32.00 -2.61
C HIS A 209 -2.07 32.89 -2.76
N TRP A 210 -1.89 34.13 -3.26
CA TRP A 210 -2.98 35.08 -3.54
C TRP A 210 -3.94 34.61 -4.66
N ARG A 211 -3.48 33.81 -5.64
CA ARG A 211 -4.35 33.16 -6.62
C ARG A 211 -5.12 31.96 -6.06
N SER A 212 -4.64 31.33 -4.99
CA SER A 212 -5.33 30.20 -4.33
C SER A 212 -6.38 30.64 -3.30
N LEU A 213 -6.28 31.88 -2.80
CA LEU A 213 -7.19 32.45 -1.81
C LEU A 213 -8.55 32.89 -2.37
N ALA A 214 -8.75 32.84 -3.70
CA ALA A 214 -10.03 33.13 -4.35
C ALA A 214 -11.02 31.94 -4.37
N ARG A 215 -10.74 30.83 -3.68
CA ARG A 215 -11.70 29.73 -3.52
C ARG A 215 -11.80 29.27 -2.06
N LYS A 216 -13.02 29.42 -1.53
CA LYS A 216 -13.59 28.86 -0.29
C LYS A 216 -13.51 29.72 0.98
N GLN A 217 -14.45 30.67 1.07
CA GLN A 217 -15.04 31.04 2.35
C GLN A 217 -16.46 30.44 2.48
N LYS A 218 -16.62 29.48 3.41
CA LYS A 218 -17.81 29.26 4.29
C LYS A 218 -17.77 27.94 5.10
N ARG A 219 -16.62 27.52 5.64
CA ARG A 219 -16.54 26.43 6.66
C ARG A 219 -15.51 26.70 7.77
N ALA A 220 -15.24 27.98 8.06
CA ALA A 220 -14.01 28.38 8.74
C ALA A 220 -14.05 28.41 10.28
N LEU A 221 -15.21 28.53 10.94
CA LEU A 221 -15.23 28.74 12.40
C LEU A 221 -15.00 27.44 13.21
N GLY A 222 -15.75 26.38 12.93
CA GLY A 222 -15.58 25.09 13.63
C GLY A 222 -14.26 24.38 13.31
N ALA A 223 -13.72 24.61 12.11
CA ALA A 223 -12.42 24.07 11.69
C ALA A 223 -11.24 24.79 12.36
N LYS A 224 -11.34 26.09 12.63
CA LYS A 224 -10.28 26.87 13.30
C LYS A 224 -10.05 26.44 14.75
N VAL A 225 -11.11 26.18 15.52
CA VAL A 225 -10.99 25.73 16.92
C VAL A 225 -10.39 24.31 17.00
N ARG A 226 -10.84 23.40 16.12
CA ARG A 226 -10.24 22.06 15.98
C ARG A 226 -8.79 22.10 15.48
N ALA A 227 -8.45 23.04 14.60
CA ALA A 227 -7.09 23.25 14.14
C ALA A 227 -6.18 23.85 15.22
N HIS A 228 -6.69 24.71 16.11
CA HIS A 228 -5.91 25.30 17.20
C HIS A 228 -5.59 24.26 18.29
N ARG A 229 -6.56 23.45 18.73
CA ARG A 229 -6.34 22.38 19.71
C ARG A 229 -5.49 21.23 19.15
N GLY A 230 -5.72 20.84 17.89
CA GLY A 230 -4.85 19.90 17.19
C GLY A 230 -3.42 20.41 17.01
N ARG A 231 -3.20 21.73 16.88
CA ARG A 231 -1.84 22.33 16.84
C ARG A 231 -1.15 22.29 18.21
N ALA A 232 -1.87 22.49 19.31
CA ALA A 232 -1.30 22.42 20.66
C ALA A 232 -0.87 21.00 21.03
N ALA A 233 -1.71 20.00 20.78
CA ALA A 233 -1.35 18.58 20.99
C ALA A 233 -0.17 18.12 20.12
N ARG A 234 -0.01 18.70 18.91
CA ARG A 234 1.15 18.44 18.03
C ARG A 234 2.44 19.14 18.47
N LYS A 235 2.38 20.09 19.40
CA LYS A 235 3.58 20.71 20.00
C LYS A 235 4.07 19.97 21.23
N ALA A 236 3.18 19.23 21.91
CA ALA A 236 3.55 18.37 23.03
C ALA A 236 4.45 17.21 22.55
N PRO A 237 5.35 16.69 23.40
CA PRO A 237 6.13 15.50 23.09
C PRO A 237 5.21 14.31 22.79
N LEU A 238 5.72 13.37 22.00
CA LEU A 238 5.06 12.07 21.87
C LEU A 238 5.11 11.36 23.22
N ASP A 239 4.06 10.61 23.50
CA ASP A 239 3.92 9.80 24.71
C ASP A 239 4.32 8.35 24.35
N PRO A 240 5.52 7.88 24.78
CA PRO A 240 6.02 6.55 24.46
C PRO A 240 5.15 5.44 25.08
N GLU A 241 4.33 5.76 26.08
CA GLU A 241 3.44 4.79 26.73
C GLU A 241 2.04 4.81 26.13
N LEU A 242 1.77 5.56 25.05
CA LEU A 242 0.44 5.67 24.46
C LEU A 242 0.35 5.01 23.09
N ALA A 243 -0.61 4.08 22.96
CA ALA A 243 -0.95 3.40 21.72
C ALA A 243 -2.43 3.57 21.37
N VAL A 244 -2.74 4.11 20.18
CA VAL A 244 -4.11 4.27 19.70
C VAL A 244 -4.47 3.12 18.75
N PHE A 245 -5.57 2.44 19.07
CA PHE A 245 -6.08 1.30 18.32
C PHE A 245 -7.42 1.60 17.65
N THR A 246 -7.65 1.03 16.47
CA THR A 246 -8.96 1.01 15.83
C THR A 246 -9.10 -0.23 14.94
N ALA A 247 -10.31 -0.80 14.89
CA ALA A 247 -10.65 -1.87 13.96
C ALA A 247 -11.95 -1.55 13.20
N TYR A 248 -11.98 -1.93 11.92
CA TYR A 248 -13.14 -1.86 11.01
C TYR A 248 -13.92 -0.55 11.08
N TRP A 249 -13.24 0.60 10.98
CA TRP A 249 -13.84 1.93 11.08
C TRP A 249 -14.47 2.23 12.46
N ASN A 250 -13.69 2.02 13.53
CA ASN A 250 -14.04 2.32 14.93
C ASN A 250 -15.17 1.46 15.49
N ARG A 251 -15.22 0.17 15.10
CA ARG A 251 -16.31 -0.73 15.44
C ARG A 251 -16.20 -1.42 16.79
N GLY A 252 -15.00 -1.55 17.32
CA GLY A 252 -14.76 -2.16 18.62
C GLY A 252 -13.37 -2.76 18.74
N VAL A 253 -13.20 -3.56 19.79
CA VAL A 253 -11.99 -4.34 20.09
C VAL A 253 -12.11 -5.68 19.38
N THR A 254 -11.53 -5.82 18.19
CA THR A 254 -11.67 -7.02 17.34
C THR A 254 -10.51 -7.13 16.34
N CYS A 255 -10.43 -8.26 15.62
CA CYS A 255 -9.45 -8.54 14.56
C CYS A 255 -7.99 -8.45 15.05
N ASN A 256 -7.05 -8.28 14.13
CA ASN A 256 -5.61 -8.16 14.39
C ASN A 256 -5.30 -7.08 15.45
N PRO A 257 -5.89 -5.86 15.41
CA PRO A 257 -5.65 -4.87 16.46
C PRO A 257 -6.10 -5.33 17.85
N GLY A 258 -7.19 -6.11 17.94
CA GLY A 258 -7.69 -6.68 19.20
C GLY A 258 -6.71 -7.68 19.81
N ALA A 259 -6.25 -8.64 19.01
CA ALA A 259 -5.28 -9.64 19.44
C ALA A 259 -3.91 -9.01 19.81
N ILE A 260 -3.46 -8.01 19.06
CA ILE A 260 -2.26 -7.23 19.41
C ILE A 260 -2.44 -6.53 20.76
N ALA A 261 -3.59 -5.87 20.99
CA ALA A 261 -3.85 -5.18 22.25
C ALA A 261 -3.86 -6.14 23.45
N ALA A 262 -4.41 -7.35 23.28
CA ALA A 262 -4.40 -8.39 24.30
C ALA A 262 -2.95 -8.81 24.63
N LYS A 263 -2.14 -9.15 23.61
CA LYS A 263 -0.74 -9.53 23.81
C LYS A 263 0.14 -8.39 24.32
N LEU A 264 -0.18 -7.15 23.94
CA LEU A 264 0.50 -5.95 24.43
C LEU A 264 0.31 -5.78 25.95
N ALA A 265 -0.91 -6.05 26.45
CA ALA A 265 -1.19 -5.99 27.89
C ALA A 265 -0.37 -7.02 28.69
N GLU A 266 -0.02 -8.15 28.08
CA GLU A 266 0.84 -9.18 28.70
C GLU A 266 2.32 -8.79 28.69
N LEU A 267 2.87 -8.40 27.53
CA LEU A 267 4.31 -8.23 27.34
C LEU A 267 4.82 -6.81 27.61
N ALA A 268 3.96 -5.80 27.44
CA ALA A 268 4.32 -4.39 27.61
C ALA A 268 3.20 -3.61 28.32
N PRO A 269 2.82 -3.99 29.55
CA PRO A 269 1.68 -3.39 30.26
C PRO A 269 1.85 -1.89 30.54
N HIS A 270 3.08 -1.36 30.47
CA HIS A 270 3.35 0.08 30.57
C HIS A 270 2.78 0.85 29.37
N ILE A 271 2.73 0.26 28.18
CA ILE A 271 2.11 0.85 26.99
C ILE A 271 0.59 0.67 27.07
N LYS A 272 -0.13 1.80 27.10
CA LYS A 272 -1.56 1.89 27.34
C LYS A 272 -2.34 1.93 26.01
N PRO A 273 -3.08 0.86 25.66
CA PRO A 273 -3.98 0.91 24.52
C PRO A 273 -5.18 1.83 24.81
N VAL A 274 -5.52 2.66 23.83
CA VAL A 274 -6.71 3.53 23.79
C VAL A 274 -7.44 3.32 22.47
N TRP A 275 -8.71 2.91 22.54
CA TRP A 275 -9.50 2.53 21.37
C TRP A 275 -10.30 3.69 20.79
N VAL A 276 -10.19 3.91 19.48
CA VAL A 276 -11.11 4.79 18.77
C VAL A 276 -12.42 4.05 18.54
N SER A 277 -13.53 4.58 19.08
CA SER A 277 -14.86 4.00 18.93
C SER A 277 -15.89 5.07 18.57
N GLY A 278 -16.82 4.72 17.69
CA GLY A 278 -17.98 5.58 17.40
C GLY A 278 -18.86 5.75 18.64
N ARG A 279 -19.46 6.93 18.85
CA ARG A 279 -20.26 7.23 20.05
C ARG A 279 -21.36 6.19 20.32
N ALA A 280 -22.04 5.72 19.28
CA ALA A 280 -23.09 4.71 19.39
C ALA A 280 -22.58 3.30 19.75
N ARG A 281 -21.27 3.04 19.60
CA ARG A 281 -20.63 1.75 19.86
C ARG A 281 -19.89 1.68 21.18
N VAL A 282 -19.69 2.83 21.86
CA VAL A 282 -19.07 2.86 23.19
C VAL A 282 -19.74 1.91 24.18
N PRO A 283 -21.09 1.83 24.27
CA PRO A 283 -21.76 0.88 25.17
C PRO A 283 -21.52 -0.60 24.83
N LEU A 284 -21.04 -0.91 23.63
CA LEU A 284 -20.78 -2.28 23.15
C LEU A 284 -19.31 -2.70 23.35
N LEU A 285 -18.47 -1.82 23.88
CA LEU A 285 -17.07 -2.15 24.16
C LEU A 285 -16.98 -3.06 25.39
N PRO A 286 -15.97 -3.95 25.46
CA PRO A 286 -15.71 -4.72 26.66
C PRO A 286 -15.57 -3.81 27.90
N PRO A 287 -16.10 -4.21 29.07
CA PRO A 287 -15.97 -3.44 30.30
C PRO A 287 -14.52 -3.04 30.58
N GLY A 288 -14.30 -1.80 31.03
CA GLY A 288 -12.95 -1.28 31.31
C GLY A 288 -12.15 -0.81 30.08
N THR A 289 -12.69 -0.91 28.87
CA THR A 289 -12.00 -0.45 27.65
C THR A 289 -11.78 1.07 27.66
N ARG A 290 -10.51 1.50 27.73
CA ARG A 290 -10.12 2.90 27.48
C ARG A 290 -10.42 3.26 26.04
N HIS A 291 -11.21 4.30 25.83
CA HIS A 291 -11.66 4.70 24.51
C HIS A 291 -11.69 6.21 24.30
N ILE A 292 -11.69 6.60 23.03
CA ILE A 292 -11.82 7.98 22.55
C ILE A 292 -12.81 8.02 21.39
N VAL A 293 -13.59 9.09 21.31
CA VAL A 293 -14.62 9.25 20.27
C VAL A 293 -14.10 10.21 19.18
N PRO A 294 -14.17 9.85 17.89
CA PRO A 294 -13.77 10.72 16.78
C PRO A 294 -14.36 12.13 16.88
N GLY A 295 -13.52 13.14 16.61
CA GLY A 295 -13.92 14.55 16.60
C GLY A 295 -13.91 15.25 17.97
N THR A 296 -13.70 14.53 19.07
CA THR A 296 -13.54 15.11 20.42
C THR A 296 -12.13 15.71 20.63
N PRO A 297 -11.94 16.62 21.60
CA PRO A 297 -10.60 17.09 21.98
C PRO A 297 -9.67 15.96 22.43
N ALA A 298 -10.18 15.01 23.23
CA ALA A 298 -9.42 13.84 23.67
C ALA A 298 -8.93 13.00 22.49
N TYR A 299 -9.73 12.84 21.44
CA TYR A 299 -9.30 12.18 20.20
C TYR A 299 -8.16 12.93 19.51
N GLN A 300 -8.25 14.26 19.41
CA GLN A 300 -7.20 15.07 18.79
C GLN A 300 -5.89 15.03 19.58
N GLU A 301 -6.00 15.03 20.91
CA GLU A 301 -4.85 14.89 21.80
C GLU A 301 -4.19 13.52 21.66
N ALA A 302 -4.97 12.44 21.80
CA ALA A 302 -4.46 11.08 21.70
C ALA A 302 -3.81 10.81 20.33
N MET A 303 -4.49 11.15 19.23
CA MET A 303 -3.91 11.01 17.87
C MET A 303 -2.67 11.88 17.64
N GLY A 304 -2.55 12.99 18.39
CA GLY A 304 -1.43 13.92 18.31
C GLY A 304 -0.23 13.51 19.17
N ARG A 305 -0.45 12.80 20.28
CA ARG A 305 0.58 12.43 21.27
C ARG A 305 0.99 10.97 21.19
N ALA A 306 0.12 10.06 20.75
CA ALA A 306 0.43 8.63 20.73
C ALA A 306 1.68 8.33 19.89
N THR A 307 2.60 7.55 20.45
CA THR A 307 3.73 7.01 19.71
C THR A 307 3.27 5.91 18.76
N TYR A 308 2.34 5.04 19.19
CA TYR A 308 1.87 3.93 18.36
C TYR A 308 0.44 4.12 17.84
N LEU A 309 0.22 3.79 16.58
CA LEU A 309 -1.06 3.89 15.88
C LEU A 309 -1.32 2.56 15.16
N VAL A 310 -2.32 1.80 15.60
CA VAL A 310 -2.63 0.47 15.07
C VAL A 310 -4.00 0.46 14.41
N ASN A 311 -4.07 0.01 13.16
CA ASN A 311 -5.29 -0.02 12.38
C ASN A 311 -5.32 -1.17 11.37
N ASN A 312 -6.50 -1.73 11.10
CA ASN A 312 -6.71 -2.74 10.06
C ASN A 312 -7.38 -2.20 8.78
N VAL A 313 -7.81 -0.92 8.78
CA VAL A 313 -8.45 -0.25 7.65
C VAL A 313 -7.73 1.07 7.32
N ASN A 314 -8.33 2.23 7.59
CA ASN A 314 -7.74 3.53 7.32
C ASN A 314 -8.07 4.52 8.45
N PHE A 315 -7.11 5.38 8.80
CA PHE A 315 -7.40 6.58 9.58
C PHE A 315 -8.06 7.65 8.69
N PRO A 316 -8.77 8.64 9.26
CA PRO A 316 -9.40 9.71 8.48
C PRO A 316 -8.40 10.46 7.58
N THR A 317 -8.80 10.79 6.35
CA THR A 317 -7.92 11.44 5.36
C THR A 317 -7.24 12.71 5.86
N GLY A 318 -7.94 13.52 6.67
CA GLY A 318 -7.43 14.78 7.21
C GLY A 318 -6.40 14.63 8.34
N TRP A 319 -6.18 13.43 8.86
CA TRP A 319 -5.15 13.18 9.86
C TRP A 319 -3.74 13.27 9.23
N GLN A 320 -2.81 13.86 9.95
CA GLN A 320 -1.40 13.98 9.57
C GLN A 320 -0.57 13.27 10.62
N LYS A 321 0.27 12.34 10.18
CA LYS A 321 1.25 11.65 11.02
C LYS A 321 2.38 12.61 11.37
N ARG A 322 2.84 12.57 12.62
CA ARG A 322 4.02 13.31 13.09
C ARG A 322 5.28 12.45 12.93
N PRO A 323 6.45 13.06 12.70
CA PRO A 323 7.72 12.37 12.88
C PRO A 323 7.81 11.73 14.26
N GLY A 324 8.32 10.50 14.35
CA GLY A 324 8.42 9.71 15.57
C GLY A 324 7.18 8.85 15.90
N GLN A 325 6.03 9.08 15.26
CA GLN A 325 4.90 8.15 15.38
C GLN A 325 5.13 6.91 14.53
N ILE A 326 4.71 5.76 15.05
CA ILE A 326 4.75 4.45 14.40
C ILE A 326 3.31 4.03 14.04
N HIS A 327 3.06 3.80 12.77
CA HIS A 327 1.79 3.40 12.20
C HIS A 327 1.89 1.98 11.66
N LEU A 328 1.25 1.06 12.39
CA LEU A 328 1.10 -0.34 12.02
C LEU A 328 -0.23 -0.56 11.30
N GLN A 329 -0.16 -0.83 10.00
CA GLN A 329 -1.28 -1.29 9.20
C GLN A 329 -1.35 -2.82 9.28
N THR A 330 -2.37 -3.35 9.96
CA THR A 330 -2.48 -4.80 10.20
C THR A 330 -3.23 -5.54 9.10
N HIS A 331 -3.92 -4.82 8.22
CA HIS A 331 -4.92 -5.37 7.28
C HIS A 331 -5.93 -6.30 7.98
N HIS A 332 -6.79 -6.97 7.22
CA HIS A 332 -7.90 -7.76 7.78
C HIS A 332 -8.25 -9.00 6.96
N GLY A 333 -7.28 -9.57 6.25
CA GLY A 333 -7.45 -10.80 5.48
C GLY A 333 -6.44 -10.95 4.35
N THR A 334 -6.20 -12.19 3.92
CA THR A 334 -5.41 -12.47 2.73
C THR A 334 -6.22 -12.10 1.49
N PRO A 335 -5.66 -11.35 0.52
CA PRO A 335 -6.43 -10.88 -0.62
C PRO A 335 -6.63 -11.98 -1.67
N LEU A 336 -7.88 -12.35 -1.92
CA LEU A 336 -8.28 -12.95 -3.20
C LEU A 336 -8.55 -11.87 -4.25
N LYS A 337 -9.39 -10.89 -3.87
CA LYS A 337 -9.79 -9.79 -4.75
C LYS A 337 -8.71 -8.73 -4.90
N ARG A 338 -8.67 -8.06 -6.05
CA ARG A 338 -7.76 -6.93 -6.34
C ARG A 338 -8.05 -5.75 -5.40
N MET A 339 -7.01 -5.15 -4.85
CA MET A 339 -7.12 -4.08 -3.85
C MET A 339 -6.21 -2.90 -4.17
N GLY A 340 -6.51 -1.74 -3.60
CA GLY A 340 -5.64 -0.58 -3.73
C GLY A 340 -5.50 -0.13 -5.18
N LEU A 341 -4.26 0.10 -5.63
CA LEU A 341 -4.00 0.45 -7.04
C LEU A 341 -4.47 -0.62 -8.03
N ASP A 342 -4.55 -1.88 -7.60
CA ASP A 342 -4.91 -2.98 -8.50
C ASP A 342 -6.38 -2.97 -8.90
N GLN A 343 -7.17 -2.07 -8.29
CA GLN A 343 -8.54 -1.78 -8.69
C GLN A 343 -8.62 -0.76 -9.84
N MET A 344 -7.52 -0.14 -10.27
CA MET A 344 -7.51 0.83 -11.37
C MET A 344 -8.12 0.29 -12.68
N PRO A 345 -7.87 -0.97 -13.08
CA PRO A 345 -8.51 -1.56 -14.26
C PRO A 345 -9.99 -1.92 -14.06
N TYR A 346 -10.53 -1.79 -12.84
CA TYR A 346 -11.88 -2.23 -12.45
C TYR A 346 -12.72 -1.05 -11.90
N PRO A 347 -13.25 -0.17 -12.78
CA PRO A 347 -13.97 1.04 -12.36
C PRO A 347 -15.18 0.77 -11.45
N ALA A 348 -15.90 -0.34 -11.69
CA ALA A 348 -17.03 -0.75 -10.87
C ALA A 348 -16.61 -0.99 -9.41
N ALA A 349 -15.52 -1.72 -9.19
CA ALA A 349 -14.96 -1.99 -7.87
C ALA A 349 -14.29 -0.77 -7.22
N ALA A 350 -13.76 0.15 -8.04
CA ALA A 350 -13.08 1.34 -7.54
C ALA A 350 -14.05 2.38 -6.95
N HIS A 351 -15.32 2.41 -7.38
CA HIS A 351 -16.35 3.36 -6.90
C HIS A 351 -15.85 4.83 -6.78
N GLY A 352 -15.07 5.31 -7.75
CA GLY A 352 -14.52 6.67 -7.74
C GLY A 352 -13.39 6.91 -6.72
N LEU A 353 -12.69 5.86 -6.29
CA LEU A 353 -11.55 5.94 -5.38
C LEU A 353 -10.48 6.91 -5.91
N ASP A 354 -10.13 7.91 -5.09
CA ASP A 354 -8.98 8.78 -5.37
C ASP A 354 -7.69 8.03 -5.04
N PHE A 355 -7.10 7.38 -6.05
CA PHE A 355 -5.84 6.63 -5.91
C PHE A 355 -4.68 7.51 -5.42
N ARG A 356 -4.65 8.82 -5.74
CA ARG A 356 -3.62 9.72 -5.20
C ARG A 356 -3.81 9.93 -3.70
N GLN A 357 -5.07 10.03 -3.25
CA GLN A 357 -5.38 10.10 -1.83
C GLN A 357 -5.10 8.78 -1.11
N LEU A 358 -5.39 7.64 -1.74
CA LEU A 358 -5.00 6.33 -1.23
C LEU A 358 -3.49 6.29 -0.98
N LEU A 359 -2.68 6.60 -2.00
CA LEU A 359 -1.22 6.57 -1.89
C LEU A 359 -0.69 7.51 -0.80
N ARG A 360 -1.23 8.75 -0.70
CA ARG A 360 -0.90 9.66 0.41
C ARG A 360 -1.25 9.12 1.80
N ARG A 361 -2.20 8.17 1.90
CA ARG A 361 -2.51 7.49 3.17
C ARG A 361 -1.53 6.37 3.45
N VAL A 362 -1.22 5.56 2.44
CA VAL A 362 -0.25 4.45 2.51
C VAL A 362 1.15 4.97 2.86
N ASP A 363 1.55 6.15 2.36
CA ASP A 363 2.82 6.81 2.69
C ASP A 363 3.00 7.15 4.18
N LYS A 364 1.95 6.95 5.00
CA LYS A 364 2.01 7.15 6.45
C LYS A 364 2.28 5.85 7.21
N TRP A 365 2.24 4.69 6.57
CA TRP A 365 2.50 3.41 7.22
C TRP A 365 4.00 3.27 7.48
N ASP A 366 4.38 2.82 8.67
CA ASP A 366 5.76 2.36 8.94
C ASP A 366 5.84 0.85 8.74
N HIS A 367 4.78 0.15 9.11
CA HIS A 367 4.71 -1.30 9.04
C HIS A 367 3.42 -1.77 8.35
N SER A 368 3.54 -2.79 7.51
CA SER A 368 2.43 -3.48 6.86
C SER A 368 2.48 -4.98 7.18
N LEU A 369 1.51 -5.47 7.94
CA LEU A 369 1.45 -6.85 8.41
C LEU A 369 0.94 -7.81 7.32
N THR A 370 1.55 -8.99 7.21
CA THR A 370 1.17 -10.02 6.25
C THR A 370 1.09 -11.39 6.92
N SER A 371 0.21 -12.26 6.41
CA SER A 371 -0.03 -13.61 6.94
C SER A 371 0.62 -14.72 6.09
N ASN A 372 0.95 -14.40 4.84
CA ASN A 372 1.64 -15.29 3.92
C ASN A 372 2.35 -14.51 2.81
N ARG A 373 3.24 -15.21 2.09
CA ARG A 373 4.01 -14.63 0.98
C ARG A 373 3.12 -14.06 -0.13
N HIS A 374 1.95 -14.67 -0.37
CA HIS A 374 0.97 -14.13 -1.32
C HIS A 374 0.52 -12.73 -0.88
N SER A 375 0.06 -12.56 0.36
CA SER A 375 -0.33 -11.24 0.88
C SER A 375 0.81 -10.23 0.85
N THR A 376 2.06 -10.63 1.15
CA THR A 376 3.24 -9.76 1.02
C THR A 376 3.40 -9.22 -0.40
N LEU A 377 3.37 -10.11 -1.41
CA LEU A 377 3.53 -9.72 -2.80
C LEU A 377 2.39 -8.83 -3.29
N MET A 378 1.14 -9.17 -2.93
CA MET A 378 -0.03 -8.41 -3.38
C MET A 378 -0.10 -7.03 -2.72
N TRP A 379 0.25 -6.90 -1.44
CA TRP A 379 0.28 -5.60 -0.76
C TRP A 379 1.37 -4.67 -1.28
N ARG A 380 2.56 -5.20 -1.62
CA ARG A 380 3.62 -4.42 -2.29
C ARG A 380 3.13 -3.76 -3.58
N HIS A 381 2.35 -4.51 -4.38
CA HIS A 381 1.83 -4.04 -5.66
C HIS A 381 0.63 -3.10 -5.48
N ALA A 382 -0.34 -3.50 -4.65
CA ALA A 382 -1.58 -2.74 -4.39
C ALA A 382 -1.34 -1.42 -3.64
N TYR A 383 -0.32 -1.38 -2.77
CA TYR A 383 -0.01 -0.28 -1.87
C TYR A 383 1.50 0.03 -1.92
N PRO A 384 2.05 0.52 -3.04
CA PRO A 384 3.48 0.72 -3.18
C PRO A 384 3.94 1.93 -2.36
N SER A 385 4.64 1.69 -1.26
CA SER A 385 5.19 2.72 -0.35
C SER A 385 6.41 2.19 0.40
N GLY A 386 7.16 3.06 1.09
CA GLY A 386 8.37 2.71 1.85
C GLY A 386 8.12 2.16 3.26
N TYR A 387 7.00 1.47 3.50
CA TYR A 387 6.81 0.76 4.77
C TYR A 387 7.66 -0.51 4.82
N THR A 388 7.91 -1.03 6.01
CA THR A 388 8.50 -2.36 6.22
C THR A 388 7.41 -3.42 6.26
N GLU A 389 7.55 -4.50 5.50
CA GLU A 389 6.64 -5.64 5.62
C GLU A 389 6.93 -6.44 6.88
N LEU A 390 5.87 -6.85 7.59
CA LEU A 390 5.97 -7.73 8.76
C LEU A 390 5.34 -9.08 8.41
N GLU A 391 6.16 -10.03 7.97
CA GLU A 391 5.78 -11.42 7.73
C GLU A 391 5.66 -12.18 9.06
N HIS A 392 4.66 -11.83 9.86
CA HIS A 392 4.52 -12.34 11.24
C HIS A 392 3.26 -13.19 11.46
N GLY A 393 2.35 -13.26 10.49
CA GLY A 393 1.02 -13.85 10.66
C GLY A 393 -0.03 -12.79 10.98
N TYR A 394 -1.31 -13.16 10.95
CA TYR A 394 -2.38 -12.33 11.47
C TYR A 394 -2.67 -12.67 12.93
N PRO A 395 -2.42 -11.74 13.89
CA PRO A 395 -2.65 -11.93 15.31
C PRO A 395 -4.02 -12.48 15.69
N ARG A 396 -5.07 -12.16 14.93
CA ARG A 396 -6.40 -12.70 15.22
C ARG A 396 -6.48 -14.23 15.07
N ASN A 397 -5.65 -14.81 14.19
CA ASN A 397 -5.62 -16.24 13.93
C ASN A 397 -4.82 -17.01 14.99
N ASP A 398 -4.15 -16.33 15.94
CA ASP A 398 -3.40 -17.01 17.01
C ASP A 398 -4.31 -17.95 17.81
N ILE A 399 -5.58 -17.55 18.00
CA ILE A 399 -6.58 -18.34 18.71
C ILE A 399 -6.83 -19.72 18.09
N TYR A 400 -6.57 -19.90 16.79
CA TYR A 400 -6.71 -21.20 16.11
C TYR A 400 -5.62 -22.21 16.47
N TYR A 401 -4.57 -21.77 17.17
CA TYR A 401 -3.49 -22.63 17.66
C TYR A 401 -3.38 -22.63 19.18
N THR A 402 -4.06 -21.70 19.87
CA THR A 402 -4.02 -21.60 21.34
C THR A 402 -5.32 -22.02 22.02
N ALA A 403 -6.43 -22.12 21.29
CA ALA A 403 -7.71 -22.53 21.86
C ALA A 403 -7.73 -24.03 22.19
N GLY A 404 -8.10 -24.36 23.43
CA GLY A 404 -8.38 -25.73 23.87
C GLY A 404 -9.86 -26.13 23.74
N PRO A 405 -10.20 -27.38 24.09
CA PRO A 405 -11.55 -27.93 23.96
C PRO A 405 -12.59 -27.18 24.81
N ASP A 406 -12.21 -26.67 25.99
CA ASP A 406 -13.08 -25.87 26.86
C ASP A 406 -13.64 -24.64 26.18
N LEU A 407 -12.80 -23.90 25.44
CA LEU A 407 -13.24 -22.71 24.74
C LEU A 407 -14.20 -23.06 23.61
N VAL A 408 -13.91 -24.12 22.84
CA VAL A 408 -14.78 -24.61 21.77
C VAL A 408 -16.17 -24.98 22.34
N ARG A 409 -16.22 -25.72 23.45
CA ARG A 409 -17.47 -26.05 24.15
C ARG A 409 -18.21 -24.80 24.64
N ALA A 410 -17.50 -23.87 25.27
CA ALA A 410 -18.08 -22.65 25.81
C ALA A 410 -18.70 -21.76 24.72
N VAL A 411 -18.04 -21.63 23.56
CA VAL A 411 -18.56 -20.87 22.43
C VAL A 411 -19.80 -21.56 21.86
N ARG A 412 -19.76 -22.88 21.67
CA ARG A 412 -20.92 -23.65 21.16
C ARG A 412 -22.13 -23.56 22.08
N ALA A 413 -21.92 -23.65 23.40
CA ALA A 413 -22.96 -23.46 24.39
C ALA A 413 -23.56 -22.04 24.32
N ARG A 414 -22.72 -21.00 24.18
CA ARG A 414 -23.16 -19.60 24.02
C ARG A 414 -23.99 -19.37 22.75
N LEU A 415 -23.67 -20.10 21.68
CA LEU A 415 -24.42 -20.08 20.42
C LEU A 415 -25.68 -20.96 20.45
N GLY A 416 -25.90 -21.73 21.52
CA GLY A 416 -27.04 -22.64 21.65
C GLY A 416 -26.93 -23.90 20.79
N ILE A 417 -25.72 -24.29 20.41
CA ILE A 417 -25.46 -25.49 19.61
C ILE A 417 -25.39 -26.69 20.55
N ALA A 418 -26.28 -27.67 20.36
CA ALA A 418 -26.32 -28.87 21.20
C ALA A 418 -25.09 -29.78 20.97
N PRO A 419 -24.70 -30.58 21.98
CA PRO A 419 -23.68 -31.62 21.81
C PRO A 419 -24.02 -32.57 20.66
N GLY A 420 -23.02 -32.96 19.86
CA GLY A 420 -23.20 -33.86 18.72
C GLY A 420 -23.86 -33.24 17.47
N VAL A 421 -24.37 -32.01 17.53
CA VAL A 421 -24.94 -31.32 16.36
C VAL A 421 -23.83 -30.69 15.51
N ARG A 422 -23.77 -31.01 14.22
CA ARG A 422 -22.83 -30.40 13.27
C ARG A 422 -23.18 -28.94 13.02
N ALA A 423 -22.20 -28.04 13.08
CA ALA A 423 -22.36 -26.63 12.79
C ALA A 423 -21.65 -26.26 11.48
N VAL A 424 -22.41 -25.79 10.49
CA VAL A 424 -21.88 -25.29 9.21
C VAL A 424 -21.93 -23.77 9.20
N LEU A 425 -20.77 -23.13 9.15
CA LEU A 425 -20.67 -21.67 9.05
C LEU A 425 -20.85 -21.25 7.59
N TYR A 426 -21.95 -20.56 7.29
CA TYR A 426 -22.20 -19.94 6.00
C TYR A 426 -21.80 -18.46 6.04
N ALA A 427 -20.73 -18.10 5.34
CA ALA A 427 -20.13 -16.76 5.38
C ALA A 427 -19.78 -16.21 3.98
N PRO A 428 -20.79 -15.78 3.19
CA PRO A 428 -20.56 -15.24 1.84
C PRO A 428 -20.00 -13.80 1.84
N THR A 429 -19.41 -13.42 0.71
CA THR A 429 -18.80 -12.10 0.47
C THR A 429 -19.85 -11.05 0.08
N HIS A 430 -19.59 -9.79 0.44
CA HIS A 430 -20.33 -8.64 -0.09
C HIS A 430 -20.20 -8.53 -1.62
N ARG A 431 -21.30 -8.28 -2.33
CA ARG A 431 -21.28 -7.96 -3.77
C ARG A 431 -21.36 -6.46 -3.97
N ASP A 432 -20.33 -5.89 -4.58
CA ASP A 432 -20.24 -4.45 -4.86
C ASP A 432 -21.26 -3.98 -5.91
N TYR A 433 -21.85 -4.93 -6.66
CA TYR A 433 -22.87 -4.72 -7.70
C TYR A 433 -24.31 -4.98 -7.22
N GLU A 434 -24.52 -5.36 -5.96
CA GLU A 434 -25.86 -5.61 -5.39
C GLU A 434 -26.24 -4.55 -4.36
N SER A 435 -27.49 -4.09 -4.40
CA SER A 435 -27.98 -3.00 -3.54
C SER A 435 -28.40 -3.45 -2.15
N ALA A 436 -28.70 -4.74 -1.96
CA ALA A 436 -29.13 -5.33 -0.69
C ALA A 436 -28.58 -6.75 -0.55
N TRP A 437 -28.40 -7.20 0.69
CA TRP A 437 -28.02 -8.58 0.95
C TRP A 437 -29.21 -9.50 0.93
N ARG A 438 -29.06 -10.59 0.20
CA ARG A 438 -29.92 -11.76 0.27
C ARG A 438 -29.03 -13.01 0.33
N PRO A 439 -29.38 -14.01 1.14
CA PRO A 439 -28.76 -15.33 1.00
C PRO A 439 -28.86 -15.78 -0.46
N ARG A 440 -27.75 -16.26 -1.02
CA ARG A 440 -27.74 -16.81 -2.39
C ARG A 440 -28.22 -18.27 -2.45
N VAL A 441 -28.54 -18.81 -1.27
CA VAL A 441 -28.97 -20.18 -1.03
C VAL A 441 -30.29 -20.10 -0.26
N ASP A 442 -31.25 -20.95 -0.60
CA ASP A 442 -32.41 -21.20 0.27
C ASP A 442 -31.94 -21.93 1.54
N LEU A 443 -31.64 -21.15 2.57
CA LEU A 443 -31.14 -21.64 3.85
C LEU A 443 -32.16 -22.54 4.57
N ALA A 444 -33.45 -22.36 4.32
CA ALA A 444 -34.50 -23.17 4.92
C ALA A 444 -34.48 -24.57 4.32
N ARG A 445 -34.48 -24.63 2.98
CA ARG A 445 -34.42 -25.86 2.20
C ARG A 445 -33.11 -26.62 2.44
N LEU A 446 -31.99 -25.91 2.49
CA LEU A 446 -30.70 -26.52 2.83
C LEU A 446 -30.72 -27.11 4.24
N ALA A 447 -31.18 -26.37 5.25
CA ALA A 447 -31.27 -26.88 6.62
C ALA A 447 -32.23 -28.07 6.76
N GLU A 448 -33.29 -28.13 5.95
CA GLU A 448 -34.18 -29.29 5.89
C GLU A 448 -33.48 -30.52 5.33
N ARG A 449 -32.78 -30.37 4.19
CA ARG A 449 -32.07 -31.48 3.53
C ARG A 449 -30.88 -32.02 4.32
N LEU A 450 -30.20 -31.18 5.09
CA LEU A 450 -29.10 -31.60 5.97
C LEU A 450 -29.59 -32.29 7.26
N GLY A 451 -30.90 -32.27 7.52
CA GLY A 451 -31.51 -32.97 8.64
C GLY A 451 -31.27 -32.33 10.02
N PRO A 452 -31.84 -32.91 11.08
CA PRO A 452 -31.82 -32.35 12.44
C PRO A 452 -30.44 -32.42 13.12
N GLY A 453 -29.50 -33.21 12.57
CA GLY A 453 -28.13 -33.31 13.06
C GLY A 453 -27.24 -32.11 12.68
N THR A 454 -27.76 -31.13 11.94
CA THR A 454 -27.00 -29.99 11.43
C THR A 454 -27.67 -28.65 11.75
N VAL A 455 -26.86 -27.66 12.12
CA VAL A 455 -27.25 -26.25 12.27
C VAL A 455 -26.42 -25.37 11.33
N LEU A 456 -27.07 -24.41 10.67
CA LEU A 456 -26.43 -23.41 9.82
C LEU A 456 -26.17 -22.13 10.64
N LEU A 457 -24.91 -21.73 10.76
CA LEU A 457 -24.51 -20.44 11.33
C LEU A 457 -24.37 -19.44 10.18
N VAL A 458 -25.31 -18.50 10.06
CA VAL A 458 -25.36 -17.55 8.94
C VAL A 458 -24.69 -16.25 9.34
N ARG A 459 -23.58 -15.93 8.70
CA ARG A 459 -22.82 -14.69 8.88
C ARG A 459 -22.99 -13.80 7.66
N GLY A 460 -23.97 -12.90 7.72
CA GLY A 460 -24.12 -11.82 6.74
C GLY A 460 -22.96 -10.81 6.82
N HIS A 461 -22.67 -10.14 5.71
CA HIS A 461 -21.62 -9.13 5.70
C HIS A 461 -22.06 -7.88 6.48
N TYR A 462 -21.13 -7.30 7.21
CA TYR A 462 -21.41 -6.21 8.14
C TYR A 462 -21.87 -4.88 7.50
N PHE A 463 -21.82 -4.75 6.17
CA PHE A 463 -22.37 -3.59 5.44
C PHE A 463 -23.90 -3.60 5.44
N TYR A 464 -24.51 -4.75 5.72
CA TYR A 464 -25.94 -4.96 5.65
C TYR A 464 -26.64 -4.90 7.03
N SER A 465 -25.92 -4.45 8.06
CA SER A 465 -26.46 -4.30 9.42
C SER A 465 -27.52 -3.20 9.44
N GLY A 466 -28.82 -3.55 9.39
CA GLY A 466 -29.90 -2.57 9.58
C GLY A 466 -31.27 -2.84 8.92
N GLY A 467 -31.44 -3.93 8.16
CA GLY A 467 -32.74 -4.32 7.59
C GLY A 467 -33.46 -5.43 8.37
N PRO A 468 -34.80 -5.59 8.24
CA PRO A 468 -35.48 -6.81 8.69
C PRO A 468 -34.84 -8.00 7.96
N SER A 469 -34.21 -8.92 8.69
CA SER A 469 -33.62 -10.10 8.04
C SER A 469 -34.74 -11.06 7.65
N GLU A 470 -34.72 -11.52 6.39
CA GLU A 470 -35.51 -12.68 5.92
C GLU A 470 -35.27 -13.91 6.82
N LEU A 471 -34.14 -13.93 7.56
CA LEU A 471 -33.80 -14.91 8.59
C LEU A 471 -34.71 -14.88 9.83
N ALA A 472 -35.47 -13.80 10.09
CA ALA A 472 -36.34 -13.71 11.25
C ALA A 472 -37.44 -14.78 11.24
N GLY A 473 -37.95 -15.15 10.06
CA GLY A 473 -38.93 -16.24 9.89
C GLY A 473 -38.35 -17.64 10.12
N LEU A 474 -37.04 -17.82 9.94
CA LEU A 474 -36.34 -19.10 10.06
C LEU A 474 -35.93 -19.45 11.49
N ARG A 475 -35.95 -18.45 12.40
CA ARG A 475 -35.63 -18.62 13.83
C ARG A 475 -36.50 -19.66 14.55
N ALA A 476 -37.73 -19.87 14.07
CA ALA A 476 -38.67 -20.84 14.63
C ALA A 476 -38.13 -22.29 14.55
N THR A 477 -37.27 -22.59 13.58
CA THR A 477 -36.74 -23.96 13.38
C THR A 477 -35.54 -24.29 14.26
N ARG A 478 -34.88 -23.30 14.89
CA ARG A 478 -33.57 -23.42 15.58
C ARG A 478 -32.44 -24.06 14.75
N ARG A 479 -32.64 -24.33 13.45
CA ARG A 479 -31.65 -24.93 12.53
C ARG A 479 -30.86 -23.91 11.73
N VAL A 480 -31.32 -22.65 11.71
CA VAL A 480 -30.63 -21.52 11.07
C VAL A 480 -30.43 -20.43 12.12
N LEU A 481 -29.17 -20.19 12.48
CA LEU A 481 -28.78 -19.21 13.48
C LEU A 481 -28.14 -17.99 12.78
N ASP A 482 -28.77 -16.83 12.92
CA ASP A 482 -28.19 -15.57 12.46
C ASP A 482 -27.09 -15.11 13.42
N VAL A 483 -25.83 -15.24 12.99
CA VAL A 483 -24.64 -14.86 13.75
C VAL A 483 -23.99 -13.59 13.18
N SER A 484 -24.72 -12.80 12.39
CA SER A 484 -24.23 -11.58 11.72
C SER A 484 -23.82 -10.46 12.69
N ALA A 485 -24.35 -10.46 13.91
CA ALA A 485 -24.01 -9.51 14.97
C ALA A 485 -22.95 -10.03 15.96
N TYR A 486 -22.56 -11.31 15.85
CA TYR A 486 -21.61 -11.94 16.77
C TYR A 486 -20.19 -11.45 16.49
N GLU A 487 -19.55 -10.80 17.44
CA GLU A 487 -18.13 -10.47 17.39
C GLU A 487 -17.51 -11.22 18.57
N PRO A 488 -16.43 -12.03 18.42
CA PRO A 488 -15.47 -12.17 17.31
C PRO A 488 -15.78 -13.29 16.28
N VAL A 489 -15.27 -13.19 15.04
CA VAL A 489 -15.52 -14.19 13.97
C VAL A 489 -14.71 -15.48 14.16
N GLU A 490 -13.58 -15.36 14.85
CA GLU A 490 -12.65 -16.44 15.14
C GLU A 490 -13.30 -17.48 16.08
N GLU A 491 -14.16 -17.05 16.99
CA GLU A 491 -14.97 -17.95 17.81
C GLU A 491 -16.01 -18.71 16.97
N LEU A 492 -16.63 -18.07 15.97
CA LEU A 492 -17.53 -18.76 15.04
C LEU A 492 -16.80 -19.84 14.24
N ALA A 493 -15.56 -19.56 13.82
CA ALA A 493 -14.72 -20.52 13.13
C ALA A 493 -14.38 -21.72 14.04
N LEU A 494 -14.03 -21.47 15.31
CA LEU A 494 -13.76 -22.52 16.30
C LEU A 494 -14.99 -23.40 16.58
N ALA A 495 -16.19 -22.81 16.59
CA ALA A 495 -17.44 -23.54 16.84
C ALA A 495 -17.92 -24.38 15.65
N ALA A 496 -17.46 -24.06 14.43
CA ALA A 496 -17.91 -24.67 13.19
C ALA A 496 -17.12 -25.93 12.82
N ASP A 497 -17.84 -26.92 12.33
CA ASP A 497 -17.32 -28.18 11.77
C ASP A 497 -16.93 -28.04 10.29
N ALA A 498 -17.55 -27.08 9.59
CA ALA A 498 -17.28 -26.77 8.20
C ALA A 498 -17.52 -25.28 7.91
N LEU A 499 -16.82 -24.75 6.92
CA LEU A 499 -17.09 -23.43 6.34
C LEU A 499 -17.69 -23.58 4.94
N VAL A 500 -18.85 -22.97 4.70
CA VAL A 500 -19.37 -22.69 3.37
C VAL A 500 -19.17 -21.20 3.10
N THR A 501 -18.40 -20.88 2.07
CA THR A 501 -18.11 -19.49 1.69
C THR A 501 -17.99 -19.40 0.18
N ASP A 502 -17.69 -18.22 -0.35
CA ASP A 502 -17.52 -17.96 -1.77
C ASP A 502 -16.09 -17.44 -2.04
N TYR A 503 -15.92 -16.13 -2.18
CA TYR A 503 -14.68 -15.44 -2.49
C TYR A 503 -14.16 -14.66 -1.27
N SER A 504 -14.61 -15.04 -0.08
CA SER A 504 -14.34 -14.31 1.16
C SER A 504 -12.95 -14.61 1.66
N SER A 505 -12.27 -13.60 2.21
CA SER A 505 -10.96 -13.81 2.80
C SER A 505 -10.97 -14.71 4.04
N ILE A 506 -12.16 -15.01 4.61
CA ILE A 506 -12.30 -15.91 5.76
C ILE A 506 -11.81 -17.33 5.47
N MET A 507 -11.84 -17.79 4.21
CA MET A 507 -11.33 -19.13 3.86
C MET A 507 -9.83 -19.27 4.17
N PHE A 508 -9.05 -18.20 4.02
CA PHE A 508 -7.63 -18.21 4.35
C PHE A 508 -7.40 -18.30 5.86
N ASP A 509 -8.22 -17.62 6.66
CA ASP A 509 -8.16 -17.69 8.12
C ASP A 509 -8.60 -19.08 8.61
N TYR A 510 -9.72 -19.59 8.08
CA TYR A 510 -10.32 -20.86 8.49
C TYR A 510 -9.44 -22.07 8.12
N ALA A 511 -8.65 -21.97 7.04
CA ALA A 511 -7.70 -23.01 6.64
C ALA A 511 -6.65 -23.33 7.73
N HIS A 512 -6.37 -22.40 8.65
CA HIS A 512 -5.49 -22.65 9.79
C HIS A 512 -6.02 -23.72 10.75
N LEU A 513 -7.34 -23.92 10.81
CA LEU A 513 -7.98 -24.97 11.62
C LEU A 513 -7.86 -26.37 11.01
N ASP A 514 -7.39 -26.48 9.77
CA ASP A 514 -7.38 -27.73 8.99
C ASP A 514 -8.76 -28.41 8.87
N ARG A 515 -9.81 -27.60 8.87
CA ARG A 515 -11.20 -28.05 8.77
C ARG A 515 -11.74 -27.88 7.36
N PRO A 516 -12.72 -28.69 6.96
CA PRO A 516 -13.27 -28.61 5.63
C PRO A 516 -13.85 -27.24 5.24
N VAL A 517 -13.62 -26.87 3.97
CA VAL A 517 -14.16 -25.66 3.34
C VAL A 517 -14.90 -26.08 2.06
N VAL A 518 -16.09 -25.54 1.85
CA VAL A 518 -16.85 -25.66 0.60
C VAL A 518 -16.98 -24.28 -0.02
N VAL A 519 -16.55 -24.15 -1.27
CA VAL A 519 -16.70 -22.92 -2.06
C VAL A 519 -18.00 -23.00 -2.84
N TYR A 520 -18.94 -22.11 -2.53
CA TYR A 520 -20.15 -21.88 -3.30
C TYR A 520 -19.95 -20.67 -4.23
N ALA A 521 -19.75 -20.93 -5.52
CA ALA A 521 -19.34 -19.96 -6.53
C ALA A 521 -20.36 -19.88 -7.68
N ASP A 522 -21.56 -19.40 -7.37
CA ASP A 522 -22.67 -19.31 -8.32
C ASP A 522 -22.54 -18.16 -9.34
N ASP A 523 -21.65 -17.20 -9.07
CA ASP A 523 -21.44 -15.99 -9.88
C ASP A 523 -19.95 -15.67 -10.15
N TRP A 524 -19.10 -16.69 -10.23
CA TRP A 524 -17.64 -16.55 -10.31
C TRP A 524 -17.18 -15.67 -11.46
N GLU A 525 -17.73 -15.91 -12.65
CA GLU A 525 -17.37 -15.18 -13.86
C GLU A 525 -17.71 -13.68 -13.73
N ILE A 526 -18.85 -13.37 -13.11
CA ILE A 526 -19.27 -11.98 -12.84
C ILE A 526 -18.35 -11.34 -11.80
N TYR A 527 -18.04 -12.05 -10.72
CA TYR A 527 -17.18 -11.54 -9.67
C TYR A 527 -15.76 -11.26 -10.19
N GLN A 528 -15.19 -12.17 -10.97
CA GLN A 528 -13.87 -12.02 -11.57
C GLN A 528 -13.82 -10.81 -12.51
N ALA A 529 -14.81 -10.65 -13.38
CA ALA A 529 -14.87 -9.56 -14.35
C ALA A 529 -15.06 -8.18 -13.67
N THR A 530 -15.88 -8.11 -12.63
CA THR A 530 -16.23 -6.84 -11.97
C THR A 530 -15.22 -6.42 -10.89
N ARG A 531 -14.74 -7.38 -10.09
CA ARG A 531 -13.92 -7.11 -8.91
C ARG A 531 -12.42 -7.29 -9.15
N GLY A 532 -12.07 -8.17 -10.09
CA GLY A 532 -10.71 -8.65 -10.30
C GLY A 532 -10.22 -9.55 -9.18
N VAL A 533 -9.47 -10.59 -9.52
CA VAL A 533 -8.85 -11.53 -8.56
C VAL A 533 -7.36 -11.69 -8.82
N TYR A 534 -6.63 -12.15 -7.80
CA TYR A 534 -5.19 -12.40 -7.87
C TYR A 534 -4.83 -13.81 -8.36
N PHE A 535 -5.72 -14.77 -8.20
CA PHE A 535 -5.58 -16.13 -8.73
C PHE A 535 -6.96 -16.72 -9.01
N ASP A 536 -7.00 -17.77 -9.83
CA ASP A 536 -8.21 -18.53 -10.08
C ASP A 536 -8.51 -19.44 -8.88
N LEU A 537 -9.58 -19.09 -8.15
CA LEU A 537 -10.03 -19.84 -6.97
C LEU A 537 -10.58 -21.20 -7.35
N LEU A 538 -11.26 -21.33 -8.50
CA LEU A 538 -11.88 -22.60 -8.88
C LEU A 538 -10.84 -23.59 -9.40
N ALA A 539 -9.70 -23.11 -9.90
CA ALA A 539 -8.56 -23.95 -10.22
C ALA A 539 -7.75 -24.38 -8.97
N HIS A 540 -7.82 -23.63 -7.87
CA HIS A 540 -7.06 -23.91 -6.64
C HIS A 540 -7.92 -23.70 -5.38
N PRO A 541 -9.02 -24.45 -5.21
CA PRO A 541 -9.95 -24.23 -4.10
C PRO A 541 -9.38 -24.79 -2.79
N PRO A 542 -9.85 -24.29 -1.62
CA PRO A 542 -9.52 -24.84 -0.31
C PRO A 542 -10.30 -26.14 0.03
N GLY A 543 -11.05 -26.70 -0.91
CA GLY A 543 -11.89 -27.89 -0.73
C GLY A 543 -12.89 -28.06 -1.87
N ALA A 544 -14.04 -28.68 -1.60
CA ALA A 544 -15.07 -28.93 -2.61
C ALA A 544 -15.69 -27.63 -3.15
N VAL A 545 -16.16 -27.67 -4.39
CA VAL A 545 -16.73 -26.51 -5.10
C VAL A 545 -18.15 -26.85 -5.58
N ALA A 546 -19.10 -25.95 -5.31
CA ALA A 546 -20.44 -25.96 -5.87
C ALA A 546 -20.69 -24.67 -6.66
N ARG A 547 -21.32 -24.80 -7.83
CA ARG A 547 -21.83 -23.67 -8.64
C ARG A 547 -23.34 -23.54 -8.53
N THR A 548 -24.05 -24.57 -8.07
CA THR A 548 -25.50 -24.56 -7.85
C THR A 548 -25.88 -24.92 -6.42
N GLU A 549 -27.08 -24.52 -5.98
CA GLU A 549 -27.60 -24.89 -4.67
C GLU A 549 -27.76 -26.42 -4.51
N GLU A 550 -28.11 -27.10 -5.61
CA GLU A 550 -28.25 -28.56 -5.61
C GLU A 550 -26.89 -29.23 -5.39
N GLU A 551 -25.85 -28.84 -6.14
CA GLU A 551 -24.47 -29.32 -5.95
C GLU A 551 -23.97 -29.04 -4.52
N LEU A 552 -24.25 -27.84 -3.98
CA LEU A 552 -23.87 -27.50 -2.60
C LEU A 552 -24.53 -28.47 -1.61
N THR A 553 -25.80 -28.78 -1.83
CA THR A 553 -26.53 -29.66 -0.92
C THR A 553 -26.07 -31.11 -1.06
N GLU A 554 -25.83 -31.60 -2.27
CA GLU A 554 -25.28 -32.94 -2.54
C GLU A 554 -23.91 -33.11 -1.89
N ILE A 555 -23.03 -32.11 -2.03
CA ILE A 555 -21.72 -32.11 -1.39
C ILE A 555 -21.88 -32.26 0.12
N LEU A 556 -22.68 -31.39 0.76
CA LEU A 556 -22.81 -31.35 2.22
C LEU A 556 -23.51 -32.60 2.79
N ALA A 557 -24.54 -33.10 2.10
CA ALA A 557 -25.31 -34.28 2.52
C ALA A 557 -24.57 -35.61 2.24
N GLY A 558 -23.84 -35.69 1.12
CA GLY A 558 -23.07 -36.87 0.70
C GLY A 558 -21.64 -36.93 1.26
N GLU A 559 -21.27 -36.00 2.14
CA GLU A 559 -19.95 -35.90 2.77
C GLU A 559 -18.74 -35.72 1.83
N ALA A 560 -18.95 -35.40 0.55
CA ALA A 560 -17.88 -35.12 -0.41
C ALA A 560 -16.95 -33.99 0.05
N TRP A 561 -17.44 -33.07 0.89
CA TRP A 561 -16.64 -32.03 1.53
C TRP A 561 -15.54 -32.56 2.50
N ARG A 562 -15.55 -33.85 2.82
CA ARG A 562 -14.57 -34.53 3.70
C ARG A 562 -13.70 -35.58 2.99
N ASP A 563 -13.93 -35.80 1.71
CA ASP A 563 -13.27 -36.87 0.96
C ASP A 563 -11.75 -36.60 0.73
N GLY A 564 -11.10 -37.53 0.03
CA GLY A 564 -9.67 -37.45 -0.27
C GLY A 564 -9.31 -36.23 -1.11
N ASP A 565 -10.15 -35.87 -2.09
CA ASP A 565 -9.89 -34.76 -3.01
C ASP A 565 -10.07 -33.42 -2.30
N ALA A 566 -11.13 -33.26 -1.51
CA ALA A 566 -11.34 -32.08 -0.67
C ALA A 566 -10.22 -31.90 0.36
N ARG A 567 -9.69 -32.99 0.93
CA ARG A 567 -8.53 -32.96 1.84
C ARG A 567 -7.24 -32.58 1.11
N ALA A 568 -6.99 -33.11 -0.08
CA ALA A 568 -5.82 -32.78 -0.88
C ALA A 568 -5.84 -31.29 -1.30
N ALA A 569 -6.98 -30.80 -1.78
CA ALA A 569 -7.19 -29.38 -2.09
C ALA A 569 -6.93 -28.48 -0.88
N ARG A 570 -7.49 -28.83 0.29
CA ARG A 570 -7.24 -28.10 1.54
C ARG A 570 -5.76 -28.11 1.93
N THR A 571 -5.07 -29.23 1.78
CA THR A 571 -3.64 -29.36 2.10
C THR A 571 -2.79 -28.43 1.25
N ALA A 572 -2.96 -28.48 -0.07
CA ALA A 572 -2.27 -27.59 -1.01
C ALA A 572 -2.58 -26.10 -0.72
N PHE A 573 -3.83 -25.79 -0.35
CA PHE A 573 -4.22 -24.43 0.02
C PHE A 573 -3.53 -23.95 1.30
N ARG A 574 -3.45 -24.80 2.33
CA ARG A 574 -2.75 -24.49 3.59
C ARG A 574 -1.25 -24.29 3.37
N GLU A 575 -0.60 -25.14 2.59
CA GLU A 575 0.81 -24.98 2.25
C GLU A 575 1.09 -23.62 1.58
N ARG A 576 0.16 -23.15 0.75
CA ARG A 576 0.29 -21.86 0.05
C ARG A 576 -0.01 -20.65 0.94
N PHE A 577 -1.02 -20.73 1.82
CA PHE A 577 -1.57 -19.54 2.48
C PHE A 577 -1.44 -19.51 4.00
N CYS A 578 -1.10 -20.62 4.66
CA CYS A 578 -0.93 -20.68 6.12
C CYS A 578 0.54 -20.62 6.53
N ALA A 579 1.30 -19.68 5.96
CA ALA A 579 2.76 -19.65 6.12
C ALA A 579 3.21 -19.15 7.50
N PHE A 580 2.63 -18.06 8.03
CA PHE A 580 3.22 -17.35 9.18
C PHE A 580 2.45 -17.47 10.50
N ASP A 581 1.14 -17.76 10.47
CA ASP A 581 0.32 -17.84 11.67
C ASP A 581 0.52 -19.18 12.39
N ASP A 582 0.98 -19.12 13.64
CA ASP A 582 1.38 -20.28 14.46
C ASP A 582 0.97 -20.16 15.94
N GLY A 583 0.09 -19.22 16.29
CA GLY A 583 -0.27 -18.93 17.67
C GLY A 583 0.58 -17.85 18.35
N ARG A 584 1.60 -17.32 17.66
CA ARG A 584 2.56 -16.35 18.21
C ARG A 584 2.70 -15.08 17.35
N ALA A 585 1.78 -14.84 16.43
CA ALA A 585 1.84 -13.67 15.54
C ALA A 585 1.73 -12.35 16.34
N ALA A 586 0.82 -12.29 17.32
CA ALA A 586 0.67 -11.15 18.21
C ALA A 586 1.96 -10.88 19.01
N GLU A 587 2.63 -11.94 19.49
CA GLU A 587 3.88 -11.82 20.25
C GLU A 587 4.99 -11.20 19.39
N ARG A 588 5.18 -11.71 18.16
CA ARG A 588 6.16 -11.17 17.21
C ARG A 588 5.91 -9.69 16.92
N VAL A 589 4.65 -9.32 16.67
CA VAL A 589 4.27 -7.92 16.42
C VAL A 589 4.56 -7.04 17.63
N VAL A 590 4.21 -7.47 18.85
CA VAL A 590 4.45 -6.69 20.07
C VAL A 590 5.95 -6.49 20.31
N ARG A 591 6.74 -7.56 20.23
CA ARG A 591 8.20 -7.51 20.41
C ARG A 591 8.86 -6.58 19.38
N HIS A 592 8.54 -6.75 18.11
CA HIS A 592 9.13 -5.93 17.04
C HIS A 592 8.70 -4.46 17.14
N VAL A 593 7.39 -4.20 17.10
CA VAL A 593 6.87 -2.83 16.89
C VAL A 593 6.91 -2.02 18.17
N PHE A 594 6.62 -2.62 19.32
CA PHE A 594 6.44 -1.89 20.58
C PHE A 594 7.67 -1.96 21.48
N LEU A 595 8.39 -3.08 21.47
CA LEU A 595 9.60 -3.27 22.30
C LEU A 595 10.91 -3.05 21.51
N GLY A 596 10.83 -2.86 20.19
CA GLY A 596 12.01 -2.63 19.34
C GLY A 596 12.93 -3.84 19.22
N THR A 597 12.44 -5.05 19.50
CA THR A 597 13.23 -6.29 19.39
C THR A 597 13.64 -6.52 17.93
N PRO A 598 14.94 -6.71 17.64
CA PRO A 598 15.42 -7.00 16.29
C PRO A 598 14.78 -8.28 15.72
N ALA A 599 14.59 -8.32 14.40
CA ALA A 599 13.95 -9.45 13.73
C ALA A 599 14.61 -10.82 14.01
N ALA A 600 15.94 -10.84 14.20
CA ALA A 600 16.71 -12.05 14.50
C ALA A 600 16.44 -12.63 15.91
N GLU A 601 15.89 -11.84 16.83
CA GLU A 601 15.58 -12.24 18.21
C GLU A 601 14.09 -12.56 18.40
N LEU A 602 13.28 -12.39 17.36
CA LEU A 602 11.87 -12.75 17.42
C LEU A 602 11.71 -14.27 17.46
N PRO A 603 10.67 -14.78 18.16
CA PRO A 603 10.35 -16.20 18.10
C PRO A 603 10.18 -16.67 16.65
N PRO A 604 10.85 -17.75 16.21
CA PRO A 604 10.73 -18.23 14.85
C PRO A 604 9.30 -18.71 14.58
N VAL A 605 8.90 -18.69 13.32
CA VAL A 605 7.63 -19.27 12.88
C VAL A 605 7.73 -20.78 12.96
N VAL A 606 6.82 -21.42 13.71
CA VAL A 606 6.75 -22.90 13.78
C VAL A 606 6.38 -23.44 12.39
N PRO A 607 7.05 -24.44 11.81
CA PRO A 607 6.67 -25.02 10.52
C PRO A 607 5.24 -25.56 10.51
N LEU A 608 4.52 -25.44 9.38
CA LEU A 608 3.09 -25.82 9.29
C LEU A 608 2.82 -27.27 9.74
N ALA A 609 3.72 -28.20 9.42
CA ALA A 609 3.62 -29.62 9.78
C ALA A 609 3.77 -29.89 11.29
N GLU A 610 4.36 -28.96 12.04
CA GLU A 610 4.59 -29.08 13.50
C GLU A 610 3.51 -28.37 14.33
N ARG A 611 2.56 -27.68 13.67
CA ARG A 611 1.49 -26.95 14.35
C ARG A 611 0.33 -27.88 14.67
N THR A 612 -0.25 -27.71 15.85
CA THR A 612 -1.50 -28.36 16.24
C THR A 612 -2.63 -27.32 16.26
N PRO A 613 -3.57 -27.36 15.30
CA PRO A 613 -4.75 -26.50 15.35
C PRO A 613 -5.64 -26.83 16.55
N ALA A 614 -6.53 -25.91 16.91
CA ALA A 614 -7.54 -26.10 17.93
C ALA A 614 -8.43 -27.32 17.62
N PRO A 615 -8.80 -28.12 18.64
CA PRO A 615 -9.57 -29.34 18.44
C PRO A 615 -10.89 -29.04 17.73
N THR A 616 -11.27 -29.93 16.82
CA THR A 616 -12.58 -29.90 16.17
C THR A 616 -13.69 -29.93 17.22
N PRO A 617 -14.90 -29.45 16.89
CA PRO A 617 -16.03 -29.56 17.81
C PRO A 617 -16.32 -31.00 18.27
N GLU A 618 -16.07 -31.99 17.41
CA GLU A 618 -16.19 -33.41 17.73
C GLU A 618 -15.14 -33.85 18.77
N GLU A 619 -13.86 -33.58 18.52
CA GLU A 619 -12.77 -33.87 19.48
C GLU A 619 -12.98 -33.14 20.82
N ALA A 620 -13.48 -31.90 20.77
CA ALA A 620 -13.77 -31.11 21.96
C ALA A 620 -14.98 -31.61 22.77
N VAL A 621 -15.79 -32.54 22.26
CA VAL A 621 -16.83 -33.21 23.06
C VAL A 621 -16.27 -34.47 23.72
N SER A 622 -15.27 -35.11 23.09
CA SER A 622 -14.65 -36.35 23.58
C SER A 622 -13.52 -36.15 24.60
N ALA A 623 -12.88 -34.98 24.61
CA ALA A 623 -11.82 -34.59 25.55
C ALA A 623 -12.37 -33.94 26.83
#